data_AF-A0A5M8PUH5-F1
#
_entry.id   AF-A0A5M8PUH5-F1
#
_cell.length_a   1.000
_cell.length_b   1.000
_cell.length_c   1.000
_cell.angle_alpha   90.00
_cell.angle_beta   90.00
_cell.angle_gamma   90.00
#
_symmetry.space_group_name_H-M   'P 1'
#
loop_
_entity.id
_entity.type
_entity.pdbx_description
1 polymer ?
#
loop_
_entity_poly.entity_id
_entity_poly.type
_entity_poly.pdbx_seq_one_letter_code
_entity_poly.pdbx_strand_id
1 'polypeptide(L)'
;MGKKDKKSKTAEQKARVAARQNKKAAQKEKKVKSKGAVDSDAEDIDLDEVLAEYTRQQALFLKVTETSCKPPSPRSSATLIGSPSNSNELYLFGGEYYNGALAIFFNDLFVYLIDRSEWRLVTSPNSPLPRSGHAWCRGGNGGGIYLFGGEFSSPKQGTFYHYNDFWRLEPSTREWTRLESKGKGPPARSGHRMTYYKNYILLFGGFQDTSQQTKYLSKCSGRIIER
;
A
#
# COMPACT_ATOMS: atom_id res chain seq x y z
N MET A 1 21.53 71.88 25.06
CA MET A 1 22.35 70.77 25.59
C MET A 1 21.42 69.68 26.08
N GLY A 2 21.43 68.46 25.51
CA GLY A 2 20.44 67.43 25.87
C GLY A 2 20.56 66.09 25.11
N LYS A 3 21.78 65.59 24.87
CA LYS A 3 22.03 64.32 24.16
C LYS A 3 22.91 63.30 24.92
N LYS A 4 23.35 63.57 26.16
CA LYS A 4 24.23 62.65 26.92
C LYS A 4 23.50 61.71 27.90
N ASP A 5 22.30 62.02 28.39
CA ASP A 5 21.64 61.20 29.44
C ASP A 5 20.80 60.02 28.94
N LYS A 6 20.55 59.91 27.63
CA LYS A 6 19.75 58.80 27.06
C LYS A 6 20.60 57.56 26.71
N LYS A 7 21.94 57.70 26.61
CA LYS A 7 22.86 56.59 26.27
C LYS A 7 23.32 55.78 27.50
N SER A 8 23.42 56.38 28.70
CA SER A 8 23.85 55.65 29.90
C SER A 8 22.77 54.68 30.42
N LYS A 9 21.50 55.09 30.37
CA LYS A 9 20.36 54.22 30.79
C LYS A 9 20.20 52.96 29.93
N THR A 10 20.64 52.96 28.67
CA THR A 10 20.54 51.79 27.78
C THR A 10 21.68 50.78 27.99
N ALA A 11 22.83 51.20 28.52
CA ALA A 11 23.98 50.33 28.79
C ALA A 11 23.80 49.52 30.08
N GLU A 12 23.27 50.12 31.15
CA GLU A 12 22.96 49.42 32.42
C GLU A 12 21.85 48.37 32.25
N GLN A 13 20.89 48.62 31.35
CA GLN A 13 19.81 47.68 31.08
C GLN A 13 20.29 46.46 30.27
N LYS A 14 21.29 46.61 29.38
CA LYS A 14 21.92 45.49 28.67
C LYS A 14 22.84 44.64 29.57
N ALA A 15 23.57 45.26 30.51
CA ALA A 15 24.41 44.53 31.46
C ALA A 15 23.60 43.67 32.46
N ARG A 16 22.44 44.15 32.91
CA ARG A 16 21.52 43.38 33.77
C ARG A 16 20.90 42.15 33.08
N VAL A 17 20.67 42.21 31.76
CA VAL A 17 20.11 41.08 30.99
C VAL A 17 21.17 40.00 30.74
N ALA A 18 22.41 40.39 30.43
CA ALA A 18 23.52 39.44 30.25
C ALA A 18 23.90 38.70 31.55
N ALA A 19 23.89 39.39 32.71
CA ALA A 19 24.14 38.76 34.00
C ALA A 19 23.03 37.77 34.42
N ARG A 20 21.79 37.96 33.94
CA ARG A 20 20.65 37.06 34.20
C ARG A 20 20.68 35.81 33.30
N GLN A 21 21.29 35.89 32.12
CA GLN A 21 21.52 34.75 31.23
C GLN A 21 22.65 33.84 31.72
N ASN A 22 23.76 34.40 32.23
CA ASN A 22 24.89 33.61 32.77
C ASN A 22 24.56 32.87 34.08
N LYS A 23 23.66 33.41 34.93
CA LYS A 23 23.16 32.69 36.12
C LYS A 23 22.25 31.50 35.78
N LYS A 24 21.53 31.53 34.64
CA LYS A 24 20.70 30.41 34.18
C LYS A 24 21.54 29.29 33.52
N ALA A 25 22.64 29.64 32.85
CA ALA A 25 23.56 28.66 32.27
C ALA A 25 24.31 27.86 33.37
N ALA A 26 24.82 28.53 34.41
CA ALA A 26 25.53 27.88 35.50
C ALA A 26 24.63 26.98 36.41
N GLN A 27 23.32 27.26 36.46
CA GLN A 27 22.35 26.37 37.13
C GLN A 27 22.01 25.13 36.29
N LYS A 28 22.09 25.20 34.96
CA LYS A 28 21.91 24.04 34.06
C LYS A 28 23.08 23.06 34.21
N GLU A 29 24.32 23.54 34.28
CA GLU A 29 25.51 22.66 34.40
C GLU A 29 25.63 21.96 35.77
N LYS A 30 25.18 22.60 36.87
CA LYS A 30 25.18 21.95 38.19
C LYS A 30 24.08 20.89 38.37
N LYS A 31 23.03 20.92 37.56
CA LYS A 31 21.95 19.90 37.61
C LYS A 31 22.30 18.61 36.85
N VAL A 32 23.28 18.69 35.93
CA VAL A 32 23.73 17.55 35.10
C VAL A 32 24.70 16.62 35.85
N LYS A 33 25.36 17.07 36.93
CA LYS A 33 26.42 16.29 37.60
C LYS A 33 26.02 15.54 38.88
N SER A 34 24.75 15.55 39.31
CA SER A 34 24.38 15.01 40.63
C SER A 34 23.17 14.08 40.70
N LYS A 35 22.89 13.27 39.68
CA LYS A 35 22.04 12.07 39.83
C LYS A 35 22.55 10.93 38.96
N GLY A 36 23.51 10.19 39.51
CA GLY A 36 23.71 8.79 39.13
C GLY A 36 22.70 7.89 39.84
N ALA A 37 22.32 6.81 39.13
CA ALA A 37 21.64 5.61 39.62
C ALA A 37 20.16 5.74 40.06
N VAL A 38 19.25 5.74 39.07
CA VAL A 38 18.18 4.72 38.92
C VAL A 38 17.88 4.57 37.42
N ASP A 39 17.85 3.34 36.96
CA ASP A 39 17.44 2.79 35.65
C ASP A 39 16.09 3.36 35.12
N SER A 40 16.14 4.22 34.09
CA SER A 40 15.08 4.46 33.08
C SER A 40 15.58 5.43 31.98
N ASP A 41 16.21 4.89 30.93
CA ASP A 41 16.90 5.65 29.88
C ASP A 41 15.94 6.17 28.79
N ALA A 42 15.02 7.07 29.18
CA ALA A 42 13.93 7.52 28.31
C ALA A 42 13.57 9.01 28.47
N GLU A 43 14.50 9.96 28.36
CA GLU A 43 14.15 11.38 28.17
C GLU A 43 15.14 12.13 27.27
N ASP A 44 14.67 12.47 26.05
CA ASP A 44 15.05 13.58 25.14
C ASP A 44 14.85 13.20 23.63
N ILE A 45 13.90 12.30 23.31
CA ILE A 45 13.49 12.06 21.92
C ILE A 45 12.51 13.17 21.51
N ASP A 46 12.86 13.97 20.50
CA ASP A 46 11.94 14.93 19.88
C ASP A 46 10.81 14.15 19.17
N LEU A 47 9.67 14.06 19.84
CA LEU A 47 8.51 13.33 19.35
C LEU A 47 7.97 13.91 18.04
N ASP A 48 8.13 15.21 17.81
CA ASP A 48 7.65 15.84 16.57
C ASP A 48 8.53 15.44 15.39
N GLU A 49 9.85 15.36 15.59
CA GLU A 49 10.79 14.87 14.56
C GLU A 49 10.54 13.39 14.24
N VAL A 50 10.34 12.56 15.26
CA VAL A 50 10.04 11.13 15.09
C VAL A 50 8.72 10.94 14.35
N LEU A 51 7.65 11.65 14.73
CA LEU A 51 6.36 11.59 14.04
C LEU A 51 6.45 12.10 12.60
N ALA A 52 7.25 13.14 12.33
CA ALA A 52 7.49 13.64 10.98
C ALA A 52 8.23 12.61 10.10
N GLU A 53 9.21 11.90 10.67
CA GLU A 53 9.92 10.84 9.95
C GLU A 53 9.00 9.64 9.68
N TYR A 54 8.19 9.23 10.64
CA TYR A 54 7.14 8.22 10.41
C TYR A 54 6.19 8.64 9.28
N THR A 55 5.77 9.90 9.25
CA THR A 55 4.91 10.45 8.19
C THR A 55 5.60 10.38 6.83
N ARG A 56 6.90 10.74 6.76
CA ARG A 56 7.69 10.66 5.52
C ARG A 56 7.82 9.22 5.03
N GLN A 57 8.15 8.29 5.92
CA GLN A 57 8.27 6.86 5.59
C GLN A 57 6.93 6.29 5.12
N GLN A 58 5.83 6.65 5.78
CA GLN A 58 4.50 6.23 5.37
C GLN A 58 4.12 6.80 4.00
N ALA A 59 4.44 8.07 3.72
CA ALA A 59 4.21 8.68 2.42
C ALA A 59 5.02 7.98 1.30
N LEU A 60 6.26 7.58 1.59
CA LEU A 60 7.08 6.80 0.66
C LEU A 60 6.51 5.40 0.44
N PHE A 61 6.05 4.74 1.50
CA PHE A 61 5.45 3.40 1.44
C PHE A 61 4.09 3.41 0.72
N LEU A 62 3.34 4.50 0.77
CA LEU A 62 2.05 4.61 0.05
C LEU A 62 2.21 5.19 -1.35
N LYS A 63 3.41 5.61 -1.75
CA LYS A 63 3.63 6.31 -3.02
C LYS A 63 3.38 5.38 -4.20
N VAL A 64 2.29 5.63 -4.91
CA VAL A 64 2.03 5.06 -6.24
C VAL A 64 2.80 5.86 -7.28
N THR A 65 3.46 5.17 -8.22
CA THR A 65 4.14 5.77 -9.36
C THR A 65 3.68 5.15 -10.66
N GLU A 66 3.65 5.95 -11.72
CA GLU A 66 3.23 5.52 -13.05
C GLU A 66 4.27 5.96 -14.07
N THR A 67 4.77 5.01 -14.87
CA THR A 67 5.84 5.27 -15.86
C THR A 67 5.46 4.67 -17.20
N SER A 68 5.81 5.36 -18.30
CA SER A 68 5.65 4.82 -19.64
C SER A 68 6.54 3.59 -19.81
N CYS A 69 6.01 2.54 -20.43
CA CYS A 69 6.72 1.28 -20.58
C CYS A 69 6.43 0.59 -21.92
N LYS A 70 7.18 -0.47 -22.20
CA LYS A 70 6.88 -1.38 -23.32
C LYS A 70 5.63 -2.22 -22.99
N PRO A 71 5.01 -2.84 -24.01
CA PRO A 71 3.94 -3.80 -23.78
C PRO A 71 4.35 -4.90 -22.78
N PRO A 72 3.39 -5.42 -21.98
CA PRO A 72 3.64 -6.51 -21.04
C PRO A 72 4.25 -7.74 -21.73
N SER A 73 5.08 -8.47 -20.98
CA SER A 73 5.58 -9.78 -21.41
C SER A 73 4.42 -10.76 -21.70
N PRO A 74 4.62 -11.74 -22.60
CA PRO A 74 3.66 -12.81 -22.83
C PRO A 74 3.28 -13.49 -21.51
N ARG A 75 1.97 -13.64 -21.28
CA ARG A 75 1.43 -14.20 -20.04
C ARG A 75 0.05 -14.80 -20.27
N SER A 76 -0.24 -15.89 -19.58
CA SER A 76 -1.55 -16.52 -19.48
C SER A 76 -2.20 -16.18 -18.15
N SER A 77 -3.51 -16.39 -18.05
CA SER A 77 -4.26 -16.31 -16.78
C SER A 77 -4.14 -14.95 -16.05
N ALA A 78 -3.73 -13.90 -16.76
CA ALA A 78 -3.85 -12.50 -16.36
C ALA A 78 -5.29 -12.03 -16.54
N THR A 79 -5.66 -10.95 -15.85
CA THR A 79 -6.97 -10.31 -16.06
C THR A 79 -6.81 -8.94 -16.72
N LEU A 80 -7.76 -8.61 -17.60
CA LEU A 80 -7.88 -7.32 -18.26
C LEU A 80 -9.28 -6.76 -17.96
N ILE A 81 -9.38 -5.52 -17.50
CA ILE A 81 -10.65 -4.86 -17.23
C ILE A 81 -10.62 -3.40 -17.70
N GLY A 82 -11.69 -2.93 -18.32
CA GLY A 82 -11.81 -1.50 -18.61
C GLY A 82 -12.03 -0.71 -17.33
N SER A 83 -11.42 0.47 -17.23
CA SER A 83 -11.63 1.35 -16.08
C SER A 83 -13.10 1.75 -15.95
N PRO A 84 -13.69 1.69 -14.74
CA PRO A 84 -15.06 2.12 -14.52
C PRO A 84 -15.20 3.65 -14.53
N SER A 85 -14.11 4.40 -14.38
CA SER A 85 -14.09 5.86 -14.30
C SER A 85 -13.51 6.54 -15.53
N ASN A 86 -12.80 5.82 -16.40
CA ASN A 86 -12.18 6.37 -17.62
C ASN A 86 -12.31 5.39 -18.79
N SER A 87 -13.09 5.73 -19.81
CA SER A 87 -13.27 4.87 -20.99
C SER A 87 -11.99 4.66 -21.81
N ASN A 88 -10.97 5.50 -21.63
CA ASN A 88 -9.68 5.43 -22.32
C ASN A 88 -8.67 4.49 -21.64
N GLU A 89 -8.99 3.93 -20.47
CA GLU A 89 -8.05 3.13 -19.69
C GLU A 89 -8.49 1.66 -19.62
N LEU A 90 -7.57 0.74 -19.92
CA LEU A 90 -7.68 -0.66 -19.58
C LEU A 90 -6.62 -1.03 -18.54
N TYR A 91 -7.00 -1.77 -17.51
CA TYR A 91 -6.08 -2.30 -16.52
C TYR A 91 -5.78 -3.77 -16.78
N LEU A 92 -4.50 -4.14 -16.75
CA LEU A 92 -4.04 -5.51 -16.83
C LEU A 92 -3.21 -5.85 -15.58
N PHE A 93 -3.44 -7.02 -14.99
CA PHE A 93 -2.70 -7.43 -13.80
C PHE A 93 -2.38 -8.91 -13.75
N GLY A 94 -1.19 -9.18 -13.21
CA GLY A 94 -0.71 -10.49 -12.85
C GLY A 94 -0.65 -11.45 -14.03
N GLY A 95 -0.99 -12.71 -13.78
CA GLY A 95 -0.83 -13.82 -14.71
C GLY A 95 0.48 -14.56 -14.52
N GLU A 96 0.74 -15.48 -15.43
CA GLU A 96 1.92 -16.35 -15.40
C GLU A 96 2.51 -16.55 -16.78
N TYR A 97 3.76 -16.97 -16.83
CA TYR A 97 4.43 -17.42 -18.04
C TYR A 97 5.19 -18.70 -17.74
N TYR A 98 5.00 -19.72 -18.56
CA TYR A 98 5.74 -20.97 -18.49
C TYR A 98 6.57 -21.15 -19.75
N ASN A 99 7.89 -21.28 -19.58
CA ASN A 99 8.82 -21.40 -20.70
C ASN A 99 9.16 -22.85 -21.09
N GLY A 100 8.43 -23.84 -20.55
CA GLY A 100 8.74 -25.27 -20.71
C GLY A 100 9.61 -25.86 -19.61
N ALA A 101 10.15 -25.04 -18.69
CA ALA A 101 10.97 -25.49 -17.56
C ALA A 101 10.59 -24.81 -16.25
N LEU A 102 10.35 -23.50 -16.28
CA LEU A 102 10.04 -22.67 -15.12
C LEU A 102 8.78 -21.84 -15.35
N ALA A 103 7.95 -21.75 -14.32
CA ALA A 103 6.82 -20.85 -14.22
C ALA A 103 7.24 -19.55 -13.52
N ILE A 104 6.84 -18.43 -14.11
CA ILE A 104 7.04 -17.08 -13.59
C ILE A 104 5.67 -16.47 -13.38
N PHE A 105 5.41 -15.96 -12.18
CA PHE A 105 4.16 -15.28 -11.84
C PHE A 105 4.41 -13.79 -11.72
N PHE A 106 3.42 -12.99 -12.12
CA PHE A 106 3.52 -11.54 -12.12
C PHE A 106 2.56 -10.90 -11.12
N ASN A 107 2.90 -9.69 -10.64
CA ASN A 107 2.07 -8.82 -9.81
C ASN A 107 2.07 -7.35 -10.29
N ASP A 108 2.57 -7.12 -11.49
CA ASP A 108 2.58 -5.81 -12.12
C ASP A 108 1.16 -5.39 -12.50
N LEU A 109 0.86 -4.11 -12.27
CA LEU A 109 -0.35 -3.46 -12.75
C LEU A 109 0.01 -2.59 -13.95
N PHE A 110 -0.55 -2.90 -15.11
CA PHE A 110 -0.42 -2.07 -16.30
C PHE A 110 -1.69 -1.29 -16.57
N VAL A 111 -1.52 -0.10 -17.12
CA VAL A 111 -2.57 0.73 -17.70
C VAL A 111 -2.29 0.86 -19.19
N TYR A 112 -3.27 0.51 -20.02
CA TYR A 112 -3.23 0.77 -21.44
C TYR A 112 -4.12 1.96 -21.76
N LEU A 113 -3.54 2.98 -22.39
CA LEU A 113 -4.24 4.17 -22.88
C LEU A 113 -4.64 3.94 -24.34
N ILE A 114 -5.94 3.81 -24.58
CA ILE A 114 -6.50 3.44 -25.89
C ILE A 114 -6.17 4.49 -26.96
N ASP A 115 -6.46 5.76 -26.67
CA ASP A 115 -6.31 6.89 -27.59
C ASP A 115 -4.85 7.08 -28.04
N ARG A 116 -3.89 6.75 -27.17
CA ARG A 116 -2.45 6.91 -27.42
C ARG A 116 -1.76 5.62 -27.82
N SER A 117 -2.45 4.49 -27.69
CA SER A 117 -1.86 3.16 -27.82
C SER A 117 -0.60 2.97 -26.97
N GLU A 118 -0.60 3.49 -25.74
CA GLU A 118 0.55 3.54 -24.85
C GLU A 118 0.34 2.64 -23.62
N TRP A 119 1.37 1.91 -23.23
CA TRP A 119 1.40 1.15 -21.99
C TRP A 119 2.10 1.93 -20.89
N ARG A 120 1.53 1.86 -19.69
CA ARG A 120 2.13 2.41 -18.48
C ARG A 120 2.17 1.37 -17.39
N LEU A 121 3.27 1.35 -16.65
CA LEU A 121 3.47 0.50 -15.49
C LEU A 121 3.17 1.29 -14.23
N VAL A 122 2.23 0.78 -13.43
CA VAL A 122 1.91 1.30 -12.11
C VAL A 122 2.64 0.49 -11.06
N THR A 123 3.45 1.16 -10.26
CA THR A 123 4.14 0.58 -9.10
C THR A 123 3.51 1.09 -7.82
N SER A 124 3.08 0.18 -6.96
CA SER A 124 2.54 0.46 -5.64
C SER A 124 3.19 -0.47 -4.62
N PRO A 125 3.73 0.03 -3.49
CA PRO A 125 4.32 -0.83 -2.47
C PRO A 125 3.28 -1.74 -1.78
N ASN A 126 1.99 -1.41 -1.89
CA ASN A 126 0.88 -2.19 -1.33
C ASN A 126 0.15 -3.06 -2.37
N SER A 127 0.83 -3.47 -3.45
CA SER A 127 0.23 -4.32 -4.48
C SER A 127 -0.02 -5.77 -4.00
N PRO A 128 -1.06 -6.45 -4.50
CA PRO A 128 -1.24 -7.89 -4.25
C PRO A 128 -0.01 -8.68 -4.71
N LEU A 129 0.31 -9.78 -4.02
CA LEU A 129 1.43 -10.67 -4.39
C LEU A 129 1.24 -11.34 -5.76
N PRO A 130 2.34 -11.84 -6.39
CA PRO A 130 2.29 -12.49 -7.70
C PRO A 130 1.26 -13.61 -7.78
N ARG A 131 0.42 -13.58 -8.81
CA ARG A 131 -0.72 -14.50 -8.91
C ARG A 131 -1.25 -14.65 -10.33
N SER A 132 -1.72 -15.85 -10.65
CA SER A 132 -2.46 -16.16 -11.87
C SER A 132 -3.85 -16.72 -11.52
N GLY A 133 -4.77 -16.77 -12.49
CA GLY A 133 -6.08 -17.40 -12.31
C GLY A 133 -6.99 -16.71 -11.28
N HIS A 134 -6.66 -15.47 -10.91
CA HIS A 134 -7.50 -14.61 -10.08
C HIS A 134 -8.65 -14.03 -10.90
N ALA A 135 -9.68 -13.50 -10.24
CA ALA A 135 -10.81 -12.87 -10.92
C ALA A 135 -11.00 -11.44 -10.45
N TRP A 136 -11.28 -10.53 -11.41
CA TRP A 136 -11.61 -9.14 -11.14
C TRP A 136 -13.04 -8.82 -11.55
N CYS A 137 -13.66 -7.85 -10.87
CA CYS A 137 -14.89 -7.23 -11.35
C CYS A 137 -14.94 -5.75 -10.97
N ARG A 138 -15.73 -4.98 -11.70
CA ARG A 138 -16.06 -3.60 -11.30
C ARG A 138 -16.92 -3.63 -10.03
N GLY A 139 -16.81 -2.58 -9.22
CA GLY A 139 -17.82 -2.28 -8.21
C GLY A 139 -19.11 -1.78 -8.85
N GLY A 140 -20.23 -1.97 -8.15
CA GLY A 140 -21.48 -1.28 -8.48
C GLY A 140 -21.41 0.21 -8.15
N ASN A 141 -22.40 0.73 -7.44
CA ASN A 141 -22.51 2.18 -7.16
C ASN A 141 -21.32 2.78 -6.39
N GLY A 142 -20.54 1.97 -5.67
CA GLY A 142 -19.37 2.41 -4.91
C GLY A 142 -18.11 2.64 -5.75
N GLY A 143 -18.14 2.34 -7.04
CA GLY A 143 -16.96 2.38 -7.90
C GLY A 143 -15.87 1.38 -7.47
N GLY A 144 -14.69 1.51 -8.07
CA GLY A 144 -13.56 0.64 -7.78
C GLY A 144 -13.52 -0.63 -8.64
N ILE A 145 -12.39 -1.32 -8.55
CA ILE A 145 -12.17 -2.65 -9.13
C ILE A 145 -11.82 -3.58 -7.98
N TYR A 146 -12.43 -4.75 -7.95
CA TYR A 146 -12.23 -5.74 -6.91
C TYR A 146 -11.50 -6.94 -7.47
N LEU A 147 -10.60 -7.53 -6.68
CA LEU A 147 -9.80 -8.71 -7.00
C LEU A 147 -9.98 -9.73 -5.88
N PHE A 148 -10.25 -10.98 -6.24
CA PHE A 148 -10.23 -12.09 -5.28
C PHE A 148 -9.34 -13.25 -5.76
N GLY A 149 -8.63 -13.84 -4.81
CA GLY A 149 -7.96 -15.13 -4.97
C GLY A 149 -6.89 -15.16 -6.05
N GLY A 150 -6.83 -16.29 -6.75
CA GLY A 150 -5.75 -16.69 -7.65
C GLY A 150 -4.84 -17.72 -7.02
N GLU A 151 -3.79 -18.10 -7.73
CA GLU A 151 -2.77 -19.03 -7.28
C GLU A 151 -1.36 -18.54 -7.59
N PHE A 152 -0.42 -19.09 -6.85
CA PHE A 152 1.01 -19.00 -7.08
C PHE A 152 1.58 -20.41 -7.02
N SER A 153 2.48 -20.77 -7.94
CA SER A 153 3.18 -22.05 -7.87
C SER A 153 4.67 -21.84 -7.63
N SER A 154 5.34 -22.87 -7.11
CA SER A 154 6.79 -22.94 -7.21
C SER A 154 7.23 -22.90 -8.68
N PRO A 155 8.47 -22.47 -9.00
CA PRO A 155 8.93 -22.36 -10.38
C PRO A 155 8.82 -23.66 -11.18
N LYS A 156 8.96 -24.83 -10.54
CA LYS A 156 8.80 -26.14 -11.19
C LYS A 156 7.35 -26.69 -11.15
N GLN A 157 6.39 -25.88 -10.72
CA GLN A 157 4.96 -26.23 -10.60
C GLN A 157 4.69 -27.49 -9.74
N GLY A 158 5.55 -27.76 -8.75
CA GLY A 158 5.41 -28.92 -7.86
C GLY A 158 4.53 -28.65 -6.64
N THR A 159 4.27 -27.38 -6.33
CA THR A 159 3.47 -26.95 -5.18
C THR A 159 2.69 -25.71 -5.56
N PHE A 160 1.41 -25.67 -5.17
CA PHE A 160 0.49 -24.58 -5.43
C PHE A 160 0.02 -23.94 -4.13
N TYR A 161 -0.06 -22.62 -4.13
CA TYR A 161 -0.62 -21.81 -3.07
C TYR A 161 -1.81 -21.04 -3.63
N HIS A 162 -3.00 -21.28 -3.08
CA HIS A 162 -4.20 -20.52 -3.47
C HIS A 162 -4.44 -19.37 -2.50
N TYR A 163 -4.70 -18.19 -3.05
CA TYR A 163 -5.05 -17.02 -2.28
C TYR A 163 -6.56 -17.02 -1.93
N ASN A 164 -6.89 -16.48 -0.76
CA ASN A 164 -8.25 -16.16 -0.32
C ASN A 164 -8.40 -14.67 0.09
N ASP A 165 -7.42 -13.86 -0.28
CA ASP A 165 -7.43 -12.44 0.01
C ASP A 165 -8.35 -11.69 -0.96
N PHE A 166 -8.85 -10.55 -0.48
CA PHE A 166 -9.76 -9.70 -1.21
C PHE A 166 -9.18 -8.30 -1.28
N TRP A 167 -9.15 -7.72 -2.48
CA TRP A 167 -8.49 -6.45 -2.74
C TRP A 167 -9.41 -5.51 -3.50
N ARG A 168 -9.25 -4.22 -3.25
CA ARG A 168 -9.87 -3.13 -4.01
C ARG A 168 -8.78 -2.25 -4.60
N LEU A 169 -8.86 -2.00 -5.90
CA LEU A 169 -8.10 -0.98 -6.61
C LEU A 169 -8.99 0.26 -6.77
N GLU A 170 -8.49 1.41 -6.33
CA GLU A 170 -9.11 2.70 -6.59
C GLU A 170 -8.61 3.25 -7.95
N PRO A 171 -9.45 3.36 -8.99
CA PRO A 171 -9.00 3.72 -10.35
C PRO A 171 -8.37 5.12 -10.45
N SER A 172 -8.78 6.05 -9.58
CA SER A 172 -8.30 7.43 -9.60
C SER A 172 -6.91 7.59 -8.99
N THR A 173 -6.59 6.87 -7.91
CA THR A 173 -5.28 6.92 -7.24
C THR A 173 -4.37 5.76 -7.62
N ARG A 174 -4.94 4.70 -8.21
CA ARG A 174 -4.31 3.42 -8.55
C ARG A 174 -3.74 2.73 -7.31
N GLU A 175 -4.33 3.03 -6.15
CA GLU A 175 -3.97 2.46 -4.88
C GLU A 175 -4.70 1.15 -4.64
N TRP A 176 -3.95 0.18 -4.15
CA TRP A 176 -4.46 -1.09 -3.68
C TRP A 176 -4.80 -1.00 -2.20
N THR A 177 -5.97 -1.50 -1.84
CA THR A 177 -6.41 -1.69 -0.46
C THR A 177 -6.81 -3.15 -0.27
N ARG A 178 -6.16 -3.84 0.68
CA ARG A 178 -6.60 -5.16 1.12
C ARG A 178 -7.86 -5.00 1.96
N LEU A 179 -8.91 -5.70 1.58
CA LEU A 179 -10.18 -5.69 2.29
C LEU A 179 -10.27 -6.90 3.21
N GLU A 180 -10.60 -6.64 4.47
CA GLU A 180 -10.91 -7.71 5.42
C GLU A 180 -12.35 -8.17 5.24
N SER A 181 -12.55 -9.48 5.17
CA SER A 181 -13.89 -10.06 5.13
C SER A 181 -14.46 -10.12 6.54
N LYS A 182 -15.66 -9.57 6.75
CA LYS A 182 -16.41 -9.77 8.01
C LYS A 182 -16.83 -11.26 8.08
N GLY A 183 -16.28 -12.00 9.04
CA GLY A 183 -16.58 -13.42 9.24
C GLY A 183 -15.84 -14.38 8.30
N LYS A 184 -16.42 -15.56 8.04
CA LYS A 184 -15.78 -16.60 7.23
C LYS A 184 -15.98 -16.30 5.74
N GLY A 185 -15.03 -15.60 5.14
CA GLY A 185 -15.00 -15.30 3.70
C GLY A 185 -14.92 -16.57 2.81
N PRO A 186 -15.00 -16.41 1.48
CA PRO A 186 -14.87 -17.53 0.57
C PRO A 186 -13.53 -18.26 0.77
N PRO A 187 -13.49 -19.59 0.65
CA PRO A 187 -12.23 -20.34 0.68
C PRO A 187 -11.32 -19.91 -0.47
N ALA A 188 -10.00 -20.12 -0.27
CA ALA A 188 -8.97 -19.88 -1.27
C ALA A 188 -9.32 -20.54 -2.60
N ARG A 189 -9.04 -19.92 -3.74
CA ARG A 189 -9.34 -20.51 -5.05
C ARG A 189 -8.69 -19.77 -6.20
N SER A 190 -8.48 -20.49 -7.28
CA SER A 190 -8.11 -19.97 -8.61
C SER A 190 -9.09 -20.48 -9.67
N GLY A 191 -9.02 -19.95 -10.89
CA GLY A 191 -9.86 -20.35 -12.03
C GLY A 191 -11.35 -20.04 -11.87
N HIS A 192 -11.71 -19.18 -10.91
CA HIS A 192 -13.09 -18.79 -10.64
C HIS A 192 -13.48 -17.57 -11.48
N ARG A 193 -14.77 -17.21 -11.45
CA ARG A 193 -15.29 -16.00 -12.07
C ARG A 193 -15.94 -15.10 -11.02
N MET A 194 -15.85 -13.81 -11.26
CA MET A 194 -16.40 -12.79 -10.39
C MET A 194 -17.18 -11.77 -11.21
N THR A 195 -18.32 -11.34 -10.70
CA THR A 195 -19.14 -10.27 -11.28
C THR A 195 -19.79 -9.46 -10.16
N TYR A 196 -20.37 -8.32 -10.48
CA TYR A 196 -21.11 -7.52 -9.52
C TYR A 196 -22.60 -7.50 -9.88
N TYR A 197 -23.44 -7.37 -8.85
CA TYR A 197 -24.85 -7.09 -8.99
C TYR A 197 -25.30 -6.15 -7.88
N LYS A 198 -25.69 -4.93 -8.26
CA LYS A 198 -26.00 -3.84 -7.30
C LYS A 198 -24.83 -3.62 -6.34
N ASN A 199 -25.01 -3.91 -5.06
CA ASN A 199 -23.99 -3.73 -4.02
C ASN A 199 -23.26 -5.05 -3.68
N TYR A 200 -23.54 -6.13 -4.41
CA TYR A 200 -22.97 -7.44 -4.17
C TYR A 200 -21.90 -7.77 -5.21
N ILE A 201 -20.88 -8.48 -4.75
CA ILE A 201 -19.95 -9.19 -5.61
C ILE A 201 -20.31 -10.66 -5.54
N LEU A 202 -20.56 -11.23 -6.71
CA LEU A 202 -20.89 -12.63 -6.89
C LEU A 202 -19.63 -13.34 -7.36
N LEU A 203 -19.28 -14.40 -6.63
CA LEU A 203 -18.11 -15.21 -6.91
C LEU A 203 -18.54 -16.66 -7.10
N PHE A 204 -18.15 -17.24 -8.23
CA PHE A 204 -18.59 -18.57 -8.63
C PHE A 204 -17.45 -19.41 -9.19
N GLY A 205 -17.49 -20.71 -8.90
CA GLY A 205 -16.55 -21.65 -9.48
C GLY A 205 -15.18 -21.64 -8.80
N GLY A 206 -14.21 -22.11 -9.58
CA GLY A 206 -12.81 -22.25 -9.21
C GLY A 206 -12.49 -23.58 -8.56
N PHE A 207 -11.23 -23.74 -8.20
CA PHE A 207 -10.72 -24.93 -7.56
C PHE A 207 -9.62 -24.59 -6.54
N GLN A 208 -9.29 -25.59 -5.73
CA GLN A 208 -8.09 -25.63 -4.90
C GLN A 208 -7.31 -26.88 -5.30
N ASP A 209 -6.01 -26.73 -5.52
CA ASP A 209 -5.08 -27.82 -5.76
C ASP A 209 -4.03 -27.86 -4.65
N THR A 210 -3.96 -29.00 -3.95
CA THR A 210 -2.97 -29.23 -2.88
C THR A 210 -1.85 -30.15 -3.32
N SER A 211 -1.66 -30.34 -4.63
CA SER A 211 -0.75 -31.32 -5.27
C SER A 211 -1.10 -32.79 -5.00
N GLN A 212 -1.88 -33.08 -3.96
CA GLN A 212 -2.44 -34.40 -3.66
C GLN A 212 -3.88 -34.55 -4.15
N GLN A 213 -4.65 -33.47 -4.15
CA GLN A 213 -6.05 -33.47 -4.56
C GLN A 213 -6.46 -32.12 -5.13
N THR A 214 -7.19 -32.16 -6.24
CA THR A 214 -7.90 -31.00 -6.79
C THR A 214 -9.36 -31.02 -6.33
N LYS A 215 -9.80 -29.96 -5.65
CA LYS A 215 -11.17 -29.76 -5.19
C LYS A 215 -11.84 -28.65 -5.98
N TYR A 216 -12.81 -29.01 -6.81
CA TYR A 216 -13.63 -28.05 -7.54
C TYR A 216 -14.72 -27.44 -6.64
N LEU A 217 -14.96 -26.14 -6.81
CA LEU A 217 -15.91 -25.37 -6.01
C LEU A 217 -17.12 -25.01 -6.87
N SER A 218 -18.23 -25.71 -6.72
CA SER A 218 -19.46 -25.47 -7.48
C SER A 218 -20.42 -24.45 -6.85
N LYS A 219 -20.14 -23.98 -5.63
CA LYS A 219 -21.03 -23.08 -4.88
C LYS A 219 -20.75 -21.60 -5.18
N CYS A 220 -21.82 -20.86 -5.48
CA CYS A 220 -21.80 -19.39 -5.52
C CYS A 220 -21.65 -18.82 -4.11
N SER A 221 -20.74 -17.87 -3.92
CA SER A 221 -20.64 -17.07 -2.70
C SER A 221 -21.09 -15.65 -3.02
N GLY A 222 -22.24 -15.21 -2.46
CA GLY A 222 -22.91 -13.95 -2.81
C GLY A 222 -22.79 -12.82 -1.78
N ARG A 223 -21.99 -12.99 -0.71
CA ARG A 223 -21.82 -11.99 0.36
C ARG A 223 -20.33 -11.80 0.64
N ILE A 224 -19.67 -10.96 -0.16
CA ILE A 224 -18.29 -10.51 0.13
C ILE A 224 -18.28 -9.07 0.65
N ILE A 225 -19.33 -8.28 0.38
CA ILE A 225 -19.43 -6.88 0.85
C ILE A 225 -20.79 -6.66 1.52
N GLU A 226 -20.79 -6.51 2.83
CA GLU A 226 -21.81 -5.73 3.56
C GLU A 226 -21.11 -4.52 4.17
N ARG A 227 -21.50 -3.32 3.70
CA ARG A 227 -21.09 -2.05 4.32
C ARG A 227 -21.47 -2.09 5.80
#